data_AF-A0AAU2DCS5-F1
#
_entry.id   AF-A0AAU2DCS5-F1
#
_cell.length_a   1.000
_cell.length_b   1.000
_cell.length_c   1.000
_cell.angle_alpha   90.00
_cell.angle_beta   90.00
_cell.angle_gamma   90.00
#
_symmetry.space_group_name_H-M   'P 1'
#
loop_
_entity.id
_entity.type
_entity.pdbx_description
1 polymer ?
#
loop_
_entity_poly.entity_id
_entity_poly.type
_entity_poly.pdbx_seq_one_letter_code
_entity_poly.pdbx_strand_id
1 'polypeptide(L)'
;MWQDTELLLWKPPARWFSINAFYTTAGLRNWYVNFEHPMVRTVNGFDTFDLTVDLVVDPDLTTLTWKDEDEYAHVRRLGIVTDIEHQSVDAARAQVLAMIEERSGPFADADAWAGWRWDQAWPVPRLPRPVPSTERTVPTEG
;
A
#
# COMPACT_ATOMS: atom_id res chain seq x y z
N MET A 1 7.16 7.35 -15.55
CA MET A 1 6.77 8.62 -14.90
C MET A 1 5.34 8.46 -14.45
N TRP A 2 5.03 8.84 -13.21
CA TRP A 2 3.64 8.90 -12.74
C TRP A 2 2.90 10.04 -13.45
N GLN A 3 1.65 9.86 -13.83
CA GLN A 3 0.84 10.83 -14.58
C GLN A 3 -0.55 10.98 -13.94
N ASP A 4 -1.21 12.09 -14.24
CA ASP A 4 -2.64 12.37 -14.01
C ASP A 4 -3.16 12.43 -12.57
N THR A 5 -2.48 11.81 -11.61
CA THR A 5 -2.89 11.76 -10.20
C THR A 5 -1.78 12.18 -9.26
N GLU A 6 -2.14 12.58 -8.05
CA GLU A 6 -1.24 12.68 -6.91
C GLU A 6 -1.55 11.55 -5.93
N LEU A 7 -0.55 11.10 -5.17
CA LEU A 7 -0.69 9.97 -4.25
C LEU A 7 -0.06 10.32 -2.90
N LEU A 8 -0.85 10.19 -1.83
CA LEU A 8 -0.35 10.22 -0.46
C LEU A 8 -0.48 8.84 0.15
N LEU A 9 0.63 8.27 0.63
CA LEU A 9 0.66 6.92 1.20
C LEU A 9 0.82 7.02 2.72
N TRP A 10 -0.07 6.34 3.43
CA TRP A 10 0.07 6.05 4.85
C TRP A 10 0.48 4.59 5.03
N LYS A 11 1.71 4.39 5.50
CA LYS A 11 2.30 3.06 5.68
C LYS A 11 2.72 2.85 7.15
N PRO A 12 1.81 2.40 8.02
CA PRO A 12 2.13 2.15 9.42
C PRO A 12 3.14 0.99 9.57
N PRO A 13 4.10 1.07 10.50
CA PRO A 13 5.07 -0.01 10.72
C PRO A 13 4.40 -1.34 11.04
N ALA A 14 5.02 -2.44 10.60
CA ALA A 14 4.60 -3.82 10.88
C ALA A 14 3.20 -4.22 10.35
N ARG A 15 2.50 -3.36 9.60
CA ARG A 15 1.20 -3.70 9.01
C ARG A 15 1.36 -4.33 7.63
N TRP A 16 0.47 -5.27 7.34
CA TRP A 16 0.39 -5.99 6.06
C TRP A 16 -0.46 -5.26 5.02
N PHE A 17 -0.49 -3.93 5.11
CA PHE A 17 -1.20 -3.06 4.19
C PHE A 17 -0.67 -1.64 4.25
N SER A 18 -0.93 -0.89 3.18
CA SER A 18 -0.86 0.56 3.16
C SER A 18 -2.22 1.15 2.84
N ILE A 19 -2.47 2.38 3.29
CA ILE A 19 -3.66 3.16 2.92
C ILE A 19 -3.19 4.33 2.06
N ASN A 20 -3.66 4.37 0.82
CA ASN A 20 -3.23 5.34 -0.16
C ASN A 20 -4.42 6.21 -0.57
N ALA A 21 -4.23 7.52 -0.55
CA ALA A 21 -5.21 8.49 -1.02
C ALA A 21 -4.82 8.96 -2.43
N PHE A 22 -5.68 8.71 -3.41
CA PHE A 22 -5.48 9.11 -4.80
C PHE A 22 -6.23 10.40 -5.10
N TYR A 23 -5.53 11.38 -5.66
CA TYR A 23 -6.12 12.70 -5.98
C TYR A 23 -6.10 12.97 -7.47
N THR A 24 -7.08 13.74 -7.92
CA THR A 24 -7.13 14.40 -9.23
C THR A 24 -7.20 15.91 -9.01
N THR A 25 -7.28 16.69 -10.09
CA THR A 25 -7.54 18.14 -10.00
C THR A 25 -8.86 18.47 -9.30
N ALA A 26 -9.82 17.55 -9.29
CA ALA A 26 -11.09 17.68 -8.56
C ALA A 26 -11.00 17.34 -7.07
N GLY A 27 -9.85 16.84 -6.60
CA GLY A 27 -9.62 16.42 -5.22
C GLY A 27 -9.51 14.91 -5.05
N LEU A 28 -9.78 14.44 -3.82
CA LEU A 28 -9.68 13.03 -3.47
C LEU A 28 -10.64 12.22 -4.34
N ARG A 29 -10.08 11.32 -5.15
CA ARG A 29 -10.82 10.43 -6.05
C ARG A 29 -11.30 9.19 -5.34
N ASN A 30 -10.41 8.55 -4.58
CA ASN A 30 -10.67 7.33 -3.84
C ASN A 30 -9.55 7.08 -2.83
N TRP A 31 -9.86 6.29 -1.82
CA TRP A 31 -8.87 5.57 -1.04
C TRP A 31 -8.56 4.23 -1.70
N TYR A 32 -7.38 3.73 -1.45
CA TYR A 32 -6.88 2.47 -1.97
C TYR A 32 -6.06 1.80 -0.88
N VAL A 33 -6.48 0.62 -0.46
CA VAL A 33 -5.73 -0.19 0.49
C VAL A 33 -4.96 -1.22 -0.30
N ASN A 34 -3.62 -1.11 -0.28
CA ASN A 34 -2.72 -2.07 -0.91
C ASN A 34 -2.34 -3.12 0.12
N PHE A 35 -2.70 -4.39 -0.05
CA PHE A 35 -2.24 -5.46 0.84
C PHE A 35 -0.85 -5.89 0.40
N GLU A 36 0.11 -5.80 1.31
CA GLU A 36 1.54 -5.91 1.00
C GLU A 36 2.31 -6.40 2.23
N HIS A 37 3.55 -6.85 2.05
CA HIS A 37 4.41 -7.16 3.18
C HIS A 37 4.65 -5.92 4.05
N PRO A 38 4.82 -6.11 5.37
CA PRO A 38 5.28 -5.04 6.25
C PRO A 38 6.56 -4.40 5.71
N MET A 39 6.56 -3.07 5.63
CA MET A 39 7.70 -2.34 5.09
C MET A 39 8.97 -2.59 5.90
N VAL A 40 10.07 -2.83 5.18
CA VAL A 40 11.41 -2.89 5.73
C VAL A 40 12.14 -1.59 5.40
N ARG A 41 12.56 -0.85 6.42
CA ARG A 41 13.37 0.35 6.23
C ARG A 41 14.77 -0.05 5.76
N THR A 42 15.26 0.58 4.71
CA THR A 42 16.62 0.43 4.18
C THR A 42 17.36 1.76 4.23
N VAL A 43 18.65 1.75 3.91
CA VAL A 43 19.45 2.98 3.77
C VAL A 43 18.94 3.89 2.65
N ASN A 44 18.19 3.33 1.69
CA ASN A 44 17.72 4.04 0.50
C ASN A 44 16.21 4.34 0.52
N GLY A 45 15.48 3.90 1.55
CA GLY A 45 14.03 4.09 1.63
C GLY A 45 13.33 2.94 2.34
N PHE A 46 12.33 2.37 1.69
CA PHE A 46 11.51 1.28 2.19
C PHE A 46 11.30 0.24 1.11
N ASP A 47 11.47 -1.02 1.48
CA ASP A 47 11.14 -2.17 0.64
C ASP A 47 9.86 -2.82 1.17
N THR A 48 9.03 -3.29 0.25
CA THR A 48 7.81 -4.07 0.53
C THR A 48 7.57 -5.01 -0.66
N PHE A 49 6.56 -5.86 -0.55
CA PHE A 49 6.17 -6.81 -1.58
C PHE A 49 4.65 -6.79 -1.72
N ASP A 50 4.18 -6.54 -2.94
CA ASP A 50 2.76 -6.49 -3.25
C ASP A 50 2.14 -7.89 -3.21
N LEU A 51 0.98 -8.02 -2.57
CA LEU A 51 0.26 -9.29 -2.45
C LEU A 51 -0.98 -9.35 -3.34
N THR A 52 -1.02 -8.52 -4.39
CA THR A 52 -1.96 -8.55 -5.53
C THR A 52 -3.44 -8.38 -5.20
N VAL A 53 -3.79 -8.12 -3.95
CA VAL A 53 -5.18 -7.92 -3.56
C VAL A 53 -5.33 -6.56 -2.94
N ASP A 54 -6.44 -5.90 -3.26
CA ASP A 54 -6.65 -4.52 -2.92
C ASP A 54 -8.09 -4.24 -2.53
N LEU A 55 -8.28 -3.14 -1.80
CA LEU A 55 -9.61 -2.62 -1.49
C LEU A 55 -9.68 -1.15 -1.91
N VAL A 56 -10.61 -0.84 -2.80
CA VAL A 56 -10.95 0.54 -3.18
C VAL A 56 -12.09 1.02 -2.31
N VAL A 57 -11.94 2.21 -1.75
CA VAL A 57 -12.99 2.85 -0.96
C VAL A 57 -13.28 4.22 -1.57
N ASP A 58 -14.55 4.55 -1.73
CA ASP A 58 -14.96 5.89 -2.16
C ASP A 58 -14.57 6.96 -1.13
N PRO A 59 -14.50 8.24 -1.53
CA PRO A 59 -14.03 9.31 -0.64
C PRO A 59 -14.83 9.46 0.67
N ASP A 60 -16.14 9.17 0.67
CA ASP A 60 -17.02 9.29 1.84
C ASP A 60 -17.04 8.04 2.75
N LEU A 61 -16.34 6.99 2.32
CA LEU A 61 -16.23 5.68 2.96
C LEU A 61 -17.54 4.89 3.04
N THR A 62 -18.45 5.09 2.10
CA THR A 62 -19.74 4.38 2.04
C THR A 62 -19.71 3.15 1.14
N THR A 63 -18.81 3.12 0.15
CA THR A 63 -18.70 2.04 -0.84
C THR A 63 -17.32 1.42 -0.82
N LEU A 64 -17.27 0.12 -0.56
CA LEU A 64 -16.06 -0.70 -0.51
C LEU A 64 -16.10 -1.70 -1.68
N THR A 65 -15.05 -1.71 -2.50
CA THR A 65 -14.93 -2.60 -3.66
C THR A 65 -13.61 -3.35 -3.60
N TRP A 66 -13.68 -4.67 -3.42
CA TRP A 66 -12.51 -5.54 -3.54
C TRP A 66 -12.03 -5.60 -4.98
N LYS A 67 -10.72 -5.58 -5.16
CA LYS A 67 -10.05 -5.68 -6.45
C LYS A 67 -9.12 -6.89 -6.47
N ASP A 68 -9.08 -7.53 -7.63
CA ASP A 68 -8.06 -8.49 -8.02
C ASP A 68 -8.03 -9.75 -7.11
N GLU A 69 -9.18 -10.12 -6.54
CA GLU A 69 -9.33 -11.33 -5.72
C GLU A 69 -9.09 -12.63 -6.50
N ASP A 70 -9.37 -12.62 -7.80
CA ASP A 70 -9.10 -13.72 -8.71
C ASP A 70 -7.61 -13.89 -9.01
N GLU A 71 -6.90 -12.77 -9.21
CA GLU A 71 -5.44 -12.73 -9.31
C GLU A 71 -4.79 -13.21 -8.01
N TYR A 72 -5.27 -12.72 -6.86
CA TYR A 72 -4.83 -13.18 -5.55
C TYR A 72 -5.02 -14.69 -5.35
N ALA A 73 -6.20 -15.20 -5.69
CA ALA A 73 -6.45 -16.64 -5.64
C ALA A 73 -5.53 -17.41 -6.59
N HIS A 74 -5.15 -16.82 -7.73
CA HIS A 74 -4.23 -17.43 -8.67
C HIS A 74 -2.80 -17.50 -8.14
N VAL A 75 -2.25 -16.41 -7.62
CA VAL A 75 -0.87 -16.38 -7.08
C VAL A 75 -0.73 -17.25 -5.83
N ARG A 76 -1.81 -17.42 -5.05
CA ARG A 76 -1.88 -18.43 -3.98
C ARG A 76 -1.79 -19.86 -4.50
N ARG A 77 -2.54 -20.20 -5.56
CA ARG A 77 -2.45 -21.55 -6.19
C ARG A 77 -1.06 -21.84 -6.75
N LEU A 78 -0.34 -20.81 -7.19
CA LEU A 78 1.04 -20.93 -7.66
C LEU A 78 2.07 -20.98 -6.52
N GLY A 79 1.67 -20.78 -5.26
CA GLY A 79 2.56 -20.75 -4.11
C GLY A 79 3.43 -19.49 -4.00
N ILE A 80 3.13 -18.45 -4.79
CA ILE A 80 3.80 -17.15 -4.70
C ILE A 80 3.39 -16.45 -3.39
N VAL A 81 2.10 -16.57 -3.04
CA VAL A 81 1.58 -16.20 -1.72
C VAL A 81 1.37 -17.50 -0.93
N THR A 82 2.11 -17.63 0.16
CA THR A 82 2.05 -18.76 1.10
C THR A 82 0.80 -18.71 1.98
N ASP A 83 0.48 -19.82 2.64
CA ASP A 83 -0.64 -19.88 3.59
C ASP A 83 -0.43 -18.96 4.81
N ILE A 84 0.82 -18.72 5.23
CA ILE A 84 1.15 -17.81 6.33
C ILE A 84 0.89 -16.36 5.92
N GLU A 85 1.30 -15.98 4.71
CA GLU A 85 1.01 -14.65 4.17
C GLU A 85 -0.49 -14.48 3.98
N HIS A 86 -1.20 -15.51 3.51
CA HIS A 86 -2.65 -15.47 3.37
C HIS A 86 -3.36 -15.20 4.70
N GLN A 87 -2.97 -15.89 5.78
CA GLN A 87 -3.50 -15.63 7.13
C GLN A 87 -3.23 -14.20 7.59
N SER A 88 -2.06 -13.67 7.25
CA SER A 88 -1.67 -12.29 7.59
C SER A 88 -2.50 -11.27 6.80
N VAL A 89 -2.79 -11.55 5.53
CA VAL A 89 -3.70 -10.75 4.70
C VAL A 89 -5.13 -10.82 5.24
N ASP A 90 -5.64 -11.98 5.64
CA ASP A 90 -6.99 -12.07 6.20
C ASP A 90 -7.13 -11.26 7.49
N ALA A 91 -6.12 -11.32 8.37
CA ALA A 91 -6.06 -10.47 9.55
C ALA A 91 -5.96 -8.96 9.19
N ALA A 92 -5.21 -8.62 8.14
CA ALA A 92 -5.11 -7.25 7.64
C ALA A 92 -6.44 -6.75 7.07
N ARG A 93 -7.17 -7.58 6.31
CA ARG A 93 -8.50 -7.25 5.77
C ARG A 93 -9.44 -6.88 6.92
N ALA A 94 -9.49 -7.71 7.96
CA ALA A 94 -10.29 -7.44 9.15
C ALA A 94 -9.90 -6.12 9.84
N GLN A 95 -8.59 -5.86 9.97
CA GLN A 95 -8.09 -4.60 10.56
C GLN A 95 -8.52 -3.38 9.74
N VAL A 96 -8.38 -3.43 8.42
CA VAL A 96 -8.75 -2.32 7.52
C VAL A 96 -10.24 -2.05 7.58
N LEU A 97 -11.08 -3.09 7.54
CA LEU A 97 -12.53 -2.95 7.66
C LEU A 97 -12.92 -2.31 9.01
N ALA A 98 -12.31 -2.76 10.12
CA ALA A 98 -12.53 -2.16 11.43
C ALA A 98 -12.08 -0.69 11.46
N MET A 99 -10.94 -0.34 10.86
CA MET A 99 -10.48 1.04 10.78
C MET A 99 -11.46 1.95 10.03
N ILE A 100 -12.07 1.45 8.96
CA ILE A 100 -13.09 2.19 8.19
C ILE A 100 -14.36 2.38 9.04
N GLU A 101 -14.85 1.30 9.66
CA GLU A 101 -16.04 1.31 10.51
C GLU A 101 -15.88 2.25 11.72
N GLU A 102 -14.76 2.16 12.41
CA GLU A 102 -14.44 2.95 13.59
C GLU A 102 -13.97 4.38 13.27
N ARG A 103 -13.80 4.70 11.98
CA ARG A 103 -13.21 5.96 11.49
C ARG A 103 -11.89 6.25 12.22
N SER A 104 -10.92 5.35 12.09
CA SER A 104 -9.60 5.45 12.75
C SER A 104 -8.45 5.56 11.75
N GLY A 105 -7.25 5.93 12.24
CA GLY A 105 -6.09 6.18 11.38
C GLY A 105 -6.36 7.31 10.37
N PRO A 106 -6.00 7.15 9.08
CA PRO A 106 -6.30 8.14 8.04
C PRO A 106 -7.79 8.49 7.92
N PHE A 107 -8.68 7.55 8.22
CA PHE A 107 -10.13 7.73 8.08
C PHE A 107 -10.75 8.59 9.20
N ALA A 108 -10.03 8.80 10.30
CA ALA A 108 -10.48 9.65 11.41
C ALA A 108 -10.54 11.14 11.04
N ASP A 109 -9.68 11.55 10.10
CA ASP A 109 -9.58 12.93 9.61
C ASP A 109 -9.68 12.95 8.09
N ALA A 110 -10.69 12.25 7.56
CA ALA A 110 -10.89 12.08 6.13
C ALA A 110 -10.98 13.43 5.39
N ASP A 111 -11.50 14.48 6.04
CA ASP A 111 -11.57 15.83 5.48
C ASP A 111 -10.18 16.46 5.30
N ALA A 112 -9.29 16.37 6.29
CA ALA A 112 -7.92 16.87 6.15
C ALA A 112 -7.15 16.09 5.06
N TRP A 113 -7.36 14.77 4.99
CA TRP A 113 -6.81 13.96 3.92
C TRP A 113 -7.39 14.37 2.56
N ALA A 114 -8.69 14.63 2.44
CA ALA A 114 -9.31 15.07 1.18
C ALA A 114 -8.80 16.45 0.72
N GLY A 115 -8.49 17.33 1.67
CA GLY A 115 -7.92 18.66 1.44
C GLY A 115 -6.41 18.67 1.14
N TRP A 116 -5.68 17.60 1.42
CA TRP A 116 -4.24 17.54 1.18
C TRP A 116 -3.88 17.73 -0.29
N ARG A 117 -2.82 18.49 -0.57
CA ARG A 117 -2.26 18.68 -1.92
C ARG A 117 -0.74 18.66 -1.86
N TRP A 118 -0.12 18.23 -2.95
CA TRP A 118 1.32 18.38 -3.12
C TRP A 118 1.74 19.85 -3.03
N ASP A 119 2.78 20.13 -2.25
CA ASP A 119 3.37 21.47 -2.21
C ASP A 119 4.20 21.71 -3.48
N GLN A 120 3.76 22.66 -4.31
CA GLN A 120 4.42 22.98 -5.58
C GLN A 120 5.87 23.49 -5.42
N ALA A 121 6.26 23.92 -4.22
CA ALA A 121 7.65 24.26 -3.92
C ALA A 121 8.55 23.03 -3.75
N TRP A 122 7.98 21.83 -3.54
CA TRP A 122 8.77 20.60 -3.39
C TRP A 122 9.38 20.19 -4.73
N PRO A 123 10.70 19.95 -4.79
CA PRO A 123 11.36 19.54 -6.02
C PRO A 123 10.89 18.15 -6.45
N VAL A 124 10.74 17.94 -7.75
CA VAL A 124 10.45 16.62 -8.30
C VAL A 124 11.62 15.67 -7.95
N PRO A 125 11.37 14.55 -7.24
CA PRO A 125 12.42 13.61 -6.89
C PRO A 125 13.02 13.00 -8.15
N ARG A 126 14.34 12.80 -8.15
CA ARG A 126 15.06 12.12 -9.23
C ARG A 126 15.30 10.68 -8.84
N LEU A 127 15.09 9.76 -9.79
CA LEU A 127 15.43 8.35 -9.59
C LEU A 127 16.94 8.24 -9.31
N PRO A 128 17.37 7.66 -8.18
CA PRO A 128 18.78 7.42 -7.92
C PRO A 128 19.40 6.53 -9.00
N ARG A 129 20.70 6.69 -9.27
CA ARG A 129 21.39 5.74 -10.14
C ARG A 129 21.39 4.36 -9.49
N PRO A 130 21.24 3.27 -10.27
CA PRO A 130 21.36 1.92 -9.74
C PRO A 130 22.70 1.76 -9.04
N VAL A 131 22.67 1.35 -7.78
CA VAL A 131 23.85 0.86 -7.07
C VAL A 131 23.87 -0.65 -7.33
N PRO A 132 24.99 -1.26 -7.77
CA PRO A 132 25.07 -2.70 -7.96
C PRO A 132 24.64 -3.42 -6.68
N SER A 133 23.67 -4.33 -6.79
CA SER A 133 23.23 -5.14 -5.65
C SER A 133 24.42 -5.96 -5.14
N THR A 134 24.74 -5.84 -3.87
CA THR A 134 25.72 -6.71 -3.21
C THR A 134 25.18 -8.13 -3.30
N GLU A 135 25.97 -9.01 -3.91
CA GLU A 135 25.63 -10.42 -4.10
C GLU A 135 25.28 -11.03 -2.74
N ARG A 136 24.09 -11.63 -2.64
CA ARG A 136 23.63 -12.31 -1.43
C ARG A 136 24.47 -13.57 -1.31
N THR A 137 25.58 -13.53 -0.56
CA THR A 137 26.41 -14.71 -0.29
C THR A 137 25.54 -15.79 0.34
N VAL A 138 25.30 -16.86 -0.41
CA VAL A 138 24.68 -18.08 0.09
C VAL A 138 25.69 -18.74 1.04
N PRO A 139 25.35 -19.03 2.31
CA PRO A 139 26.25 -19.79 3.17
C PRO A 139 26.39 -21.21 2.58
N THR A 140 27.62 -21.63 2.30
CA THR A 140 27.94 -23.03 2.06
C THR A 140 27.68 -23.82 3.34
N GLU A 141 26.74 -24.77 3.28
CA GLU A 141 26.55 -25.80 4.30
C GLU A 141 27.85 -26.60 4.46
N GLY A 142 28.24 -26.84 5.71
CA GLY A 142 29.35 -27.70 6.11
C GLY A 142 28.91 -28.71 7.14
#